data_AF-A0A5K1CE85-F1
#
_entry.id   AF-A0A5K1CE85-F1
#
_cell.length_a   1.000
_cell.length_b   1.000
_cell.length_c   1.000
_cell.angle_alpha   90.00
_cell.angle_beta   90.00
_cell.angle_gamma   90.00
#
_symmetry.space_group_name_H-M   'P 1'
#
loop_
_entity.id
_entity.type
_entity.pdbx_description
1 polymer ?
#
loop_
_entity_poly.entity_id
_entity_poly.type
_entity_poly.pdbx_seq_one_letter_code
_entity_poly.pdbx_strand_id
1 'polypeptide(L)' 'YGVGSRIKLAYTRKIINAIHSGSLLDAKYSKTEVFGLEIPDQVEGVPADILNPINT' A
#
# COMPACT_ATOMS: atom_id res chain seq x y z
N TYR A 1 -0.40 -19.04 -3.30
CA TYR A 1 -1.25 -19.40 -2.13
C TYR A 1 -0.57 -20.55 -1.41
N GLY A 2 -0.38 -20.48 -0.09
CA GLY A 2 0.33 -21.53 0.70
C GLY A 2 1.71 -21.14 1.25
N VAL A 3 2.24 -19.95 0.92
CA VAL A 3 3.49 -19.41 1.50
C VAL A 3 3.26 -17.99 2.03
N GLY A 4 2.58 -17.14 1.26
CA GLY A 4 2.17 -15.80 1.70
C GLY A 4 0.94 -15.80 2.62
N SER A 5 0.77 -14.71 3.36
CA SER A 5 -0.35 -14.50 4.29
C SER A 5 -1.37 -13.50 3.75
N ARG A 6 -2.62 -13.59 4.21
CA ARG A 6 -3.64 -12.57 3.90
C ARG A 6 -3.27 -11.25 4.58
N ILE A 7 -3.38 -10.15 3.84
CA ILE A 7 -3.19 -8.80 4.41
C ILE A 7 -4.09 -8.60 5.64
N LYS A 8 -3.52 -8.03 6.71
CA LYS A 8 -4.30 -7.73 7.93
C LYS A 8 -5.36 -6.68 7.60
N LEU A 9 -6.61 -6.97 7.96
CA LEU A 9 -7.75 -6.10 7.68
C LEU A 9 -7.57 -4.66 8.22
N ALA A 10 -6.87 -4.52 9.35
CA ALA A 10 -6.55 -3.21 9.93
C ALA A 10 -5.75 -2.33 8.96
N TYR A 11 -4.81 -2.89 8.19
CA TYR A 11 -4.04 -2.14 7.21
C TYR A 11 -4.89 -1.71 6.02
N THR A 12 -5.73 -2.61 5.50
CA THR A 12 -6.67 -2.26 4.43
C THR A 12 -7.59 -1.11 4.83
N ARG A 13 -8.10 -1.11 6.07
CA ARG A 13 -8.93 -0.01 6.58
C ARG A 13 -8.16 1.30 6.68
N LYS A 14 -6.89 1.28 7.08
CA LYS A 14 -6.04 2.48 7.11
C LYS A 14 -5.80 3.05 5.71
N ILE A 15 -5.56 2.19 4.72
CA ILE A 15 -5.42 2.62 3.32
C ILE A 15 -6.70 3.30 2.84
N ILE A 16 -7.87 2.72 3.10
CA ILE A 16 -9.16 3.32 2.75
C ILE A 16 -9.36 4.67 3.45
N ASN A 17 -9.01 4.77 4.74
CA ASN A 17 -9.09 6.04 5.46
C ASN A 17 -8.16 7.11 4.85
N ALA A 18 -6.96 6.73 4.41
CA ALA A 18 -6.01 7.62 3.74
C ALA A 18 -6.50 8.10 2.37
N ILE A 19 -7.30 7.28 1.66
CA ILE A 19 -8.01 7.71 0.44
C ILE A 19 -9.04 8.77 0.80
N HIS A 20 -9.87 8.53 1.81
CA HIS A 20 -10.95 9.45 2.18
C HIS A 20 -10.47 10.74 2.86
N SER A 21 -9.33 10.72 3.57
CA SER A 21 -8.73 11.90 4.16
C SER A 21 -8.05 12.80 3.13
N GLY A 22 -7.83 12.31 1.90
CA GLY A 22 -7.07 13.00 0.86
C GLY A 22 -5.56 12.97 1.07
N SER A 23 -5.04 12.32 2.11
CA SER A 23 -3.59 12.28 2.39
C SER A 23 -2.78 11.62 1.27
N LEU A 24 -3.42 10.76 0.48
CA LEU A 24 -2.79 10.12 -0.66
C LEU A 24 -2.64 11.04 -1.89
N LEU A 25 -3.30 12.19 -1.94
CA LEU A 25 -3.16 13.12 -3.07
C LEU A 25 -1.76 13.75 -3.13
N ASP A 26 -1.13 13.96 -1.97
CA ASP A 26 0.20 14.57 -1.83
C ASP A 26 1.31 13.54 -1.56
N ALA A 27 0.98 12.24 -1.58
CA ALA A 27 1.96 11.18 -1.36
C ALA A 27 2.92 11.04 -2.55
N LYS A 28 4.13 10.54 -2.29
CA LYS A 28 5.04 10.10 -3.35
C LYS A 28 4.63 8.72 -3.84
N TYR A 29 4.74 8.50 -5.14
CA TYR A 29 4.36 7.26 -5.79
C TYR A 29 5.52 6.67 -6.59
N SER A 30 5.63 5.35 -6.51
CA SER A 30 6.54 4.55 -7.31
C SER A 30 5.74 3.66 -8.27
N LYS A 31 6.25 3.48 -9.49
CA LYS A 31 5.61 2.61 -10.49
C LYS A 31 6.05 1.17 -10.34
N THR A 32 5.11 0.23 -10.40
CA THR A 32 5.44 -1.20 -10.47
C THR A 32 6.03 -1.53 -11.85
N GLU A 33 7.10 -2.31 -11.88
CA GLU A 33 7.78 -2.66 -13.14
C GLU A 33 6.91 -3.52 -14.08
N VAL A 34 6.09 -4.42 -13.52
CA VAL A 34 5.32 -5.38 -14.31
C VAL A 34 4.04 -4.77 -14.89
N PHE A 35 3.30 -4.02 -14.08
CA PHE A 35 1.95 -3.52 -14.44
C PHE A 35 1.87 -2.00 -14.58
N GLY A 36 2.94 -1.27 -14.29
CA GLY A 36 2.96 0.20 -14.37
C GLY A 36 2.04 0.92 -13.37
N LEU A 37 1.52 0.23 -12.36
CA LEU A 37 0.64 0.79 -11.34
C LEU A 37 1.42 1.74 -10.42
N GLU A 38 0.78 2.83 -10.01
CA GLU A 38 1.34 3.76 -9.04
C GLU A 38 1.01 3.30 -7.61
N ILE A 39 2.04 3.00 -6.84
CA ILE A 39 1.94 2.60 -5.44
C ILE A 39 2.49 3.74 -4.58
N PRO A 40 1.77 4.17 -3.53
CA PRO A 40 2.28 5.18 -2.62
C PRO A 40 3.48 4.63 -1.84
N ASP A 41 4.54 5.41 -1.73
CA ASP A 41 5.76 5.02 -0.98
C ASP A 41 5.49 4.86 0.51
N GLN A 42 4.49 5.59 1.03
CA GLN A 42 4.12 5.57 2.44
C GLN A 42 2.62 5.81 2.65
N VAL A 43 2.06 5.10 3.62
CA VAL A 43 0.72 5.33 4.16
C VAL A 43 0.81 5.31 5.68
N GLU A 44 0.27 6.34 6.33
CA GLU A 44 0.39 6.48 7.79
C GLU A 44 -0.16 5.24 8.53
N GLY A 45 0.67 4.67 9.39
CA GLY A 45 0.30 3.51 10.20
C GLY A 45 0.18 2.19 9.42
N VAL A 46 0.65 2.13 8.18
CA VAL A 46 0.82 0.90 7.38
C VAL A 46 2.31 0.72 7.08
N PRO A 47 2.91 -0.46 7.37
CA PRO A 47 4.31 -0.73 7.02
C PRO A 47 4.56 -0.66 5.51
N ALA A 48 5.68 -0.05 5.11
CA ALA A 48 6.03 0.15 3.70
C ALA A 48 6.21 -1.18 2.93
N ASP A 49 6.71 -2.23 3.60
CA ASP A 49 6.90 -3.55 3.00
C ASP A 49 5.61 -4.20 2.51
N ILE A 50 4.46 -3.77 3.05
CA ILE A 50 3.12 -4.26 2.66
C ILE A 50 2.57 -3.47 1.46
N LEU A 51 3.05 -2.24 1.24
CA LEU A 51 2.59 -1.39 0.14
C LEU A 51 3.13 -1.90 -1.20
N ASN A 52 4.38 -2.34 -1.23
CA ASN A 52 4.99 -2.95 -2.41
C ASN A 52 5.00 -4.49 -2.28
N PRO A 53 4.23 -5.22 -3.11
CA PRO A 53 4.12 -6.67 -3.02
C PRO A 53 5.40 -7.43 -3.33
N ILE A 54 6.43 -6.79 -3.91
CA ILE A 54 7.75 -7.41 -4.13
C ILE A 54 8.51 -7.57 -2.80
N ASN A 55 8.18 -6.76 -1.80
CA ASN A 55 8.87 -6.74 -0.51
C ASN A 55 8.26 -7.73 0.51
N THR A 56 7.24 -8.52 0.15
CA THR A 56 6.53 -9.46 1.04
C THR A 56 6.52 -10.89 0.53
#